data_AF-A0A2M8KZI1-F1
#
_entry.id   AF-A0A2M8KZI1-F1
#
_cell.length_a   1.000
_cell.length_b   1.000
_cell.length_c   1.000
_cell.angle_alpha   90.00
_cell.angle_beta   90.00
_cell.angle_gamma   90.00
#
_symmetry.space_group_name_H-M   'P 1'
#
loop_
_entity.id
_entity.type
_entity.pdbx_description
1 polymer ?
#
loop_
_entity_poly.entity_id
_entity_poly.type
_entity_poly.pdbx_seq_one_letter_code
_entity_poly.pdbx_strand_id
1 'polypeptide(L)' 'MRNFDQSQKDWAKACKRLGLNVDTKRGKGSHILISNPKSGTKFTIQQHLYNIANLKIYKKLLELGFKEEEINKALK' A
#
# COMPACT_ATOMS: atom_id res chain seq x y z
N MET A 1 -1.32 -12.50 15.37
CA MET A 1 -1.25 -12.07 13.96
C MET A 1 -1.88 -10.68 13.88
N ARG A 2 -1.24 -9.68 13.25
CA ARG A 2 -1.82 -8.33 13.13
C ARG A 2 -3.06 -8.43 12.25
N ASN A 3 -4.18 -7.87 12.71
CA ASN A 3 -5.43 -7.82 11.94
C ASN A 3 -5.54 -6.45 11.28
N PHE A 4 -5.80 -6.46 9.98
CA PHE A 4 -6.02 -5.28 9.17
C PHE A 4 -7.44 -5.30 8.60
N ASP A 5 -8.15 -4.20 8.81
CA ASP A 5 -9.48 -3.92 8.27
C ASP A 5 -9.46 -2.80 7.21
N GLN A 6 -8.24 -2.40 6.80
CA GLN A 6 -8.03 -1.33 5.84
C GLN A 6 -8.50 -1.75 4.44
N SER A 7 -9.25 -0.87 3.81
CA SER A 7 -9.69 -1.04 2.43
C SER A 7 -8.56 -0.71 1.43
N GLN A 8 -8.76 -1.07 0.15
CA GLN A 8 -7.88 -0.66 -0.94
C GLN A 8 -7.66 0.86 -0.98
N LYS A 9 -8.71 1.66 -0.67
CA LYS A 9 -8.64 3.12 -0.67
C LYS A 9 -7.79 3.64 0.49
N ASP A 10 -7.84 3.01 1.66
CA ASP A 10 -7.06 3.43 2.82
C ASP A 10 -5.57 3.22 2.58
N TRP A 11 -5.21 2.06 2.02
CA TRP A 11 -3.83 1.81 1.60
C TRP A 11 -3.35 2.74 0.50
N ALA A 12 -4.19 3.05 -0.49
CA ALA A 12 -3.83 4.01 -1.53
C ALA A 12 -3.56 5.41 -0.95
N LYS A 13 -4.43 5.87 -0.03
CA LYS A 13 -4.21 7.14 0.69
C LYS A 13 -2.93 7.11 1.52
N ALA A 14 -2.68 6.02 2.25
CA ALA A 14 -1.48 5.86 3.05
C ALA A 14 -0.22 5.87 2.17
N CYS A 15 -0.21 5.13 1.07
CA CYS A 15 0.90 5.13 0.11
C CYS A 15 1.17 6.55 -0.43
N LYS A 16 0.12 7.30 -0.76
CA LYS A 16 0.25 8.70 -1.19
C LYS A 16 0.87 9.57 -0.09
N ARG A 17 0.44 9.41 1.18
CA ARG A 17 0.98 10.14 2.34
C ARG A 17 2.45 9.80 2.62
N LEU A 18 2.85 8.56 2.34
CA LEU A 18 4.24 8.09 2.43
C LEU A 18 5.11 8.56 1.24
N GLY A 19 4.55 9.35 0.31
CA GLY A 19 5.27 9.88 -0.84
C GLY A 19 5.43 8.89 -1.99
N LEU A 20 4.65 7.81 -2.01
CA LEU A 20 4.59 6.89 -3.14
C LEU A 20 3.61 7.41 -4.21
N ASN A 21 3.91 7.09 -5.46
CA ASN A 21 3.02 7.39 -6.58
C ASN A 21 1.88 6.38 -6.63
N VAL A 22 0.66 6.87 -6.80
CA VAL A 22 -0.57 6.09 -6.83
C VAL A 22 -1.24 6.26 -8.18
N ASP A 23 -1.31 5.19 -8.95
CA ASP A 23 -1.94 5.16 -10.27
C ASP A 23 -3.16 4.23 -10.25
N THR A 24 -4.34 4.82 -10.45
CA THR A 24 -5.62 4.12 -10.46
C THR A 24 -6.10 3.74 -11.86
N LYS A 25 -5.41 4.19 -12.92
CA LYS A 25 -5.79 3.99 -14.33
C LYS A 25 -4.98 2.91 -15.03
N ARG A 26 -3.78 2.59 -14.51
CA ARG A 26 -2.83 1.64 -15.13
C ARG A 26 -2.68 0.31 -14.39
N GLY A 27 -3.55 0.02 -13.44
CA GLY A 27 -3.60 -1.29 -12.80
C GLY A 27 -4.24 -2.36 -13.70
N LYS A 28 -3.90 -3.63 -13.47
CA LYS A 28 -4.62 -4.76 -14.08
C LYS A 28 -6.03 -4.80 -13.48
N GLY A 29 -7.06 -4.53 -14.28
CA GLY A 29 -8.44 -4.48 -13.81
C GLY A 29 -8.66 -3.38 -12.77
N SER A 30 -9.25 -3.73 -11.63
CA SER A 30 -9.59 -2.80 -10.55
C SER A 30 -8.48 -2.57 -9.51
N HIS A 31 -7.25 -3.01 -9.82
CA HIS A 31 -6.09 -2.85 -8.95
C HIS A 31 -5.54 -1.41 -9.01
N ILE A 32 -4.95 -0.95 -7.93
CA ILE A 32 -4.21 0.32 -7.87
C ILE A 32 -2.72 0.00 -7.96
N LEU A 33 -2.01 0.62 -8.91
CA LEU A 33 -0.57 0.49 -9.03
C LEU A 33 0.11 1.52 -8.12
N ILE A 34 1.01 1.04 -7.27
CA ILE A 34 1.86 1.87 -6.42
C ILE A 34 3.29 1.79 -6.96
N SER A 35 3.95 2.93 -7.08
CA SER A 35 5.37 2.99 -7.44
C SER A 35 6.17 3.87 -6.49
N ASN A 36 7.35 3.40 -6.11
CA ASN A 36 8.30 4.19 -5.34
C ASN A 36 9.13 5.05 -6.28
N PRO A 37 9.05 6.40 -6.21
CA PRO A 37 9.83 7.27 -7.07
C PRO A 37 11.34 7.17 -6.82
N LYS A 38 11.78 6.74 -5.63
CA LYS A 38 13.21 6.64 -5.28
C LYS A 38 13.87 5.37 -5.81
N SER A 39 13.21 4.22 -5.66
CA SER A 39 13.77 2.92 -6.04
C SER A 39 13.24 2.38 -7.36
N GLY A 40 12.21 3.00 -7.94
CA GLY A 40 11.51 2.49 -9.13
C GLY A 40 10.66 1.23 -8.87
N THR A 41 10.66 0.70 -7.64
CA THR A 41 9.92 -0.50 -7.26
C THR A 41 8.41 -0.28 -7.41
N LYS A 42 7.71 -1.29 -7.93
CA LYS A 42 6.26 -1.25 -8.15
C LYS A 42 5.56 -2.42 -7.47
N PHE A 43 4.34 -2.20 -7.01
CA PHE A 43 3.44 -3.25 -6.56
C PHE A 43 1.99 -2.82 -6.76
N THR A 44 1.05 -3.76 -6.70
CA THR A 44 -0.37 -3.45 -6.88
C THR A 44 -1.17 -3.75 -5.62
N ILE A 45 -2.17 -2.92 -5.35
CA ILE A 45 -3.17 -3.15 -4.30
C ILE A 45 -4.45 -3.64 -4.99
N GLN A 46 -4.83 -4.89 -4.73
CA GLN A 46 -6.05 -5.51 -5.26
C GLN A 46 -7.32 -5.00 -4.55
N GLN A 47 -8.48 -5.20 -5.16
CA GLN A 47 -9.77 -5.01 -4.48
C GLN A 47 -10.07 -6.13 -3.48
N HIS A 48 -11.02 -5.87 -2.56
CA HIS A 48 -11.47 -6.83 -1.54
C HIS A 48 -10.30 -7.47 -0.76
N LEU A 49 -9.55 -6.63 -0.05
CA LEU A 49 -8.38 -7.07 0.71
C LEU A 49 -8.79 -7.90 1.92
N TYR A 50 -8.48 -9.19 1.89
CA TYR A 50 -8.48 -10.03 3.09
C TYR A 50 -7.23 -9.76 3.93
N ASN A 51 -7.24 -10.19 5.19
CA ASN A 51 -6.16 -9.91 6.15
C ASN A 51 -4.75 -10.30 5.62
N ILE A 52 -4.65 -11.42 4.87
CA ILE A 52 -3.39 -11.84 4.25
C ILE A 52 -2.89 -10.84 3.20
N ALA A 53 -3.79 -10.27 2.39
CA ALA A 53 -3.43 -9.28 1.38
C ALA A 53 -3.00 -7.96 2.03
N ASN A 54 -3.69 -7.53 3.09
CA ASN A 54 -3.29 -6.38 3.89
C ASN A 54 -1.90 -6.55 4.51
N LEU A 55 -1.62 -7.73 5.09
CA LEU A 55 -0.32 -8.03 5.66
C LEU A 55 0.80 -7.99 4.60
N LYS A 56 0.52 -8.42 3.36
CA LYS A 56 1.49 -8.33 2.25
C LYS A 56 1.81 -6.88 1.90
N ILE A 57 0.81 -6.00 1.86
CA ILE A 57 1.03 -4.57 1.60
C ILE A 57 1.87 -3.96 2.72
N TYR A 58 1.52 -4.26 3.97
CA TYR A 58 2.27 -3.78 5.13
C TYR A 58 3.74 -4.21 5.09
N LYS A 59 4.00 -5.51 4.86
CA LYS A 59 5.36 -6.03 4.71
C LYS A 59 6.11 -5.36 3.55
N LYS A 60 5.41 -5.08 2.44
CA LYS A 60 6.05 -4.42 1.30
C LYS A 60 6.49 -3.00 1.64
N LEU A 61 5.73 -2.27 2.45
CA LEU A 61 6.13 -0.95 2.92
C LEU A 61 7.33 -1.02 3.87
N LEU A 62 7.39 -2.03 4.75
CA LEU A 62 8.58 -2.27 5.58
C LEU A 62 9.82 -2.59 4.71
N GLU A 63 9.68 -3.43 3.69
CA GLU A 63 10.76 -3.73 2.73
C GLU A 63 11.25 -2.49 1.97
N LEU A 64 10.37 -1.50 1.75
CA LEU A 64 10.71 -0.22 1.14
C LEU A 64 11.40 0.74 2.13
N GLY A 65 11.57 0.35 3.39
CA GLY A 65 12.29 1.10 4.42
C GLY A 65 11.42 2.02 5.27
N PHE A 66 10.09 1.97 5.13
CA PHE A 66 9.19 2.73 6.01
C PHE A 66 9.13 2.06 7.39
N LYS A 67 9.11 2.85 8.45
CA LYS A 67 8.95 2.35 9.82
C LYS A 67 7.48 2.05 10.11
N GLU A 68 7.24 1.14 11.05
CA GLU A 68 5.88 0.79 11.48
C GLU A 68 5.05 2.01 11.85
N GLU A 69 5.64 2.96 12.60
CA GLU A 69 4.99 4.18 13.07
C GLU A 69 4.57 5.10 11.92
N GLU A 70 5.40 5.21 10.87
CA GLU A 70 5.11 6.01 9.68
C GLU A 70 3.93 5.41 8.92
N ILE A 71 3.92 4.09 8.77
CA ILE A 71 2.82 3.37 8.11
C ILE A 71 1.52 3.53 8.90
N ASN A 72 1.58 3.34 10.22
CA ASN A 72 0.42 3.50 11.10
C ASN A 72 -0.11 4.94 11.08
N LYS A 73 0.78 5.94 11.06
CA LYS A 73 0.40 7.35 10.92
C LYS A 73 -0.23 7.64 9.56
N ALA A 74 0.30 7.05 8.49
CA ALA A 74 -0.25 7.20 7.15
C ALA A 74 -1.62 6.53 6.98
N LEU A 75 -1.93 5.51 7.79
CA LEU A 75 -3.22 4.81 7.81
C LEU A 75 -4.30 5.49 8.68
N LYS A 76 -3.94 6.45 9.54
CA LYS A 76 -4.88 7.28 10.32
C LYS A 76 -5.45 8.43 9.49
#